data_AF-A0A7S3XBC3-F1
#
_entry.id   AF-A0A7S3XBC3-F1
#
_cell.length_a   1.000
_cell.length_b   1.000
_cell.length_c   1.000
_cell.angle_alpha   90.00
_cell.angle_beta   90.00
_cell.angle_gamma   90.00
#
_symmetry.space_group_name_H-M   'P 1'
#
loop_
_entity.id
_entity.type
_entity.pdbx_description
1 polymer ?
#
loop_
_entity_poly.entity_id
_entity_poly.type
_entity_poly.pdbx_seq_one_letter_code
_entity_poly.pdbx_strand_id
1 'polypeptide(L)'
;NGRLVKASNLWSSRDFYGVKLSAMHERSRVESFSKALSDQFHPDQLRADAKVQMFDFRTMRPEDVVDFDVAFDFESKATCVLHGIAGWFEAHFEGSLCNVILSTSPWD
;
A
#
# COMPACT_ATOMS: atom_id res chain seq x y z
N ASN A 1 -18.39 -7.53 23.14
CA ASN A 1 -19.06 -6.28 22.72
C ASN A 1 -18.05 -5.16 22.50
N GLY A 2 -17.24 -5.27 21.43
CA GLY A 2 -16.31 -4.21 21.03
C GLY A 2 -17.01 -3.28 20.06
N ARG A 3 -17.48 -2.12 20.54
CA ARG A 3 -18.04 -1.07 19.71
C ARG A 3 -16.89 -0.43 18.93
N LEU A 4 -16.66 -0.89 17.69
CA LEU A 4 -15.92 -0.11 16.71
C LEU A 4 -16.68 1.21 16.54
N VAL A 5 -16.18 2.26 17.17
CA VAL A 5 -16.63 3.62 16.89
C VAL A 5 -16.20 3.87 15.45
N LYS A 6 -17.11 3.70 14.48
CA LYS A 6 -16.96 4.27 13.15
C LYS A 6 -16.61 5.73 13.39
N ALA A 7 -15.40 6.14 13.01
CA ALA A 7 -15.03 7.54 12.98
C ALA A 7 -16.17 8.27 12.28
N SER A 8 -16.92 9.08 13.01
CA SER A 8 -17.94 9.94 12.43
C SER A 8 -17.21 10.75 11.37
N ASN A 9 -17.59 10.59 10.11
CA ASN A 9 -16.97 11.32 9.02
C ASN A 9 -17.20 12.81 9.28
N LEU A 10 -16.17 13.48 9.82
CA LEU A 10 -16.19 14.90 10.19
C LEU A 10 -16.74 15.74 9.02
N TRP A 11 -16.32 15.35 7.82
CA TRP A 11 -16.67 15.98 6.57
C TRP A 11 -18.07 15.64 6.09
N SER A 12 -18.83 14.80 6.78
CA SER A 12 -20.27 14.65 6.58
C SER A 12 -21.10 15.56 7.49
N SER A 13 -20.48 16.25 8.46
CA SER A 13 -21.20 17.13 9.39
C SER A 13 -21.82 18.33 8.66
N ARG A 14 -23.11 18.54 8.92
CA ARG A 14 -23.85 19.72 8.43
C ARG A 14 -23.84 20.89 9.42
N ASP A 15 -23.40 20.62 10.65
CA ASP A 15 -23.31 21.61 11.72
C ASP A 15 -22.18 21.18 12.68
N PHE A 16 -20.99 21.69 12.43
CA PHE A 16 -19.83 21.57 13.29
C PHE A 16 -19.55 22.95 13.88
N TYR A 17 -20.05 23.19 15.10
CA TYR A 17 -19.99 24.50 15.76
C TYR A 17 -20.54 25.66 14.89
N GLY A 18 -21.66 25.45 14.20
CA GLY A 18 -22.27 26.43 13.30
C GLY A 18 -21.71 26.42 11.87
N VAL A 19 -20.74 25.55 11.56
CA VAL A 19 -20.12 25.46 10.23
C VAL A 19 -20.51 24.17 9.52
N LYS A 20 -20.99 24.29 8.27
CA LYS A 20 -21.33 23.15 7.41
C LYS A 20 -20.06 22.61 6.72
N LEU A 21 -19.49 21.55 7.26
CA LEU A 21 -18.30 20.90 6.69
C LEU A 21 -18.61 19.96 5.50
N SER A 22 -19.88 19.67 5.25
CA SER A 22 -20.31 18.70 4.23
C SER A 22 -19.84 19.01 2.80
N ALA A 23 -19.48 20.26 2.50
CA ALA A 23 -18.92 20.65 1.21
C ALA A 23 -17.52 20.06 0.95
N MET A 24 -16.77 19.74 2.01
CA MET A 24 -15.40 19.20 1.92
C MET A 24 -15.35 17.67 1.84
N HIS A 25 -16.51 17.00 1.94
CA HIS A 25 -16.62 15.55 1.97
C HIS A 25 -15.92 14.86 0.80
N GLU A 26 -16.20 15.32 -0.42
CA GLU A 26 -15.64 14.72 -1.63
C GLU A 26 -14.12 14.86 -1.68
N ARG A 27 -13.63 16.08 -1.44
CA ARG A 27 -12.20 16.37 -1.43
C ARG A 27 -11.45 15.58 -0.36
N SER A 28 -11.97 15.53 0.86
CA SER A 28 -11.34 14.74 1.92
C SER A 28 -11.30 13.26 1.59
N ARG A 29 -12.32 12.73 0.89
CA ARG A 29 -12.33 11.33 0.47
C ARG A 29 -11.20 11.06 -0.53
N VAL A 30 -11.06 11.89 -1.56
CA VAL A 30 -9.96 11.80 -2.55
C VAL A 30 -8.60 11.89 -1.86
N GLU A 31 -8.39 12.87 -0.98
CA GLU A 31 -7.13 13.04 -0.25
C GLU A 31 -6.83 11.90 0.74
N SER A 32 -7.84 11.15 1.18
CA SER A 32 -7.65 9.98 2.06
C SER A 32 -7.18 8.78 1.25
N PHE A 33 -7.73 8.56 0.06
CA PHE A 33 -7.34 7.47 -0.83
C PHE A 33 -6.03 7.74 -1.60
N SER A 34 -5.60 8.99 -1.71
CA SER A 34 -4.32 9.34 -2.36
C SER A 34 -3.09 9.04 -1.50
N LYS A 35 -3.27 8.63 -0.24
CA LYS A 35 -2.17 8.29 0.67
C LYS A 35 -1.95 6.79 0.64
N ALA A 36 -0.71 6.37 0.41
CA ALA A 36 -0.33 4.99 0.66
C ALA A 36 -0.47 4.68 2.15
N LEU A 37 -1.04 3.53 2.47
CA LEU A 37 -1.08 3.03 3.84
C LEU A 37 0.26 2.34 4.11
N SER A 38 0.99 2.86 5.10
CA SER A 38 2.22 2.24 5.61
C SER A 38 1.88 1.55 6.93
N ASP A 39 1.39 0.32 6.87
CA ASP A 39 1.07 -0.50 8.03
C ASP A 39 1.46 -1.97 7.77
N GLN A 40 1.64 -2.74 8.84
CA GLN A 40 1.82 -4.18 8.75
C GLN A 40 0.48 -4.86 8.46
N PHE A 41 0.51 -5.91 7.63
CA PHE A 41 -0.67 -6.68 7.29
C PHE A 41 -0.36 -8.17 7.39
N HIS A 42 -1.36 -8.97 7.72
CA HIS A 42 -1.17 -10.42 7.85
C HIS A 42 -1.18 -11.07 6.45
N PRO A 43 -0.28 -12.02 6.13
CA PRO A 43 -0.21 -12.66 4.82
C PRO A 43 -1.54 -13.23 4.30
N ASP A 44 -2.41 -13.72 5.19
CA ASP A 44 -3.75 -14.26 4.84
C ASP A 44 -4.70 -13.23 4.20
N GLN A 45 -4.38 -11.95 4.27
CA GLN A 45 -5.12 -10.89 3.60
C GLN A 45 -4.80 -10.82 2.11
N LEU A 46 -3.67 -11.41 1.67
CA LEU A 46 -3.30 -11.51 0.26
C LEU A 46 -4.22 -12.49 -0.47
N ARG A 47 -4.65 -12.08 -1.66
CA ARG A 47 -5.60 -12.83 -2.50
C ARG A 47 -5.01 -13.31 -3.81
N ALA A 48 -3.74 -13.05 -4.04
CA ALA A 48 -2.96 -13.53 -5.17
C ALA A 48 -1.51 -13.75 -4.70
N ASP A 49 -0.72 -14.47 -5.49
CA ASP A 49 0.73 -14.52 -5.28
C ASP A 49 1.39 -13.20 -5.66
N ALA A 50 2.50 -12.89 -5.00
CA ALA A 50 3.27 -11.67 -5.26
C ALA A 50 3.87 -11.71 -6.67
N LYS A 51 3.88 -10.56 -7.34
CA LYS A 51 4.63 -10.34 -8.58
C LYS A 51 5.88 -9.55 -8.22
N VAL A 52 7.03 -10.01 -8.70
CA VAL A 52 8.34 -9.43 -8.35
C VAL A 52 8.89 -8.69 -9.55
N GLN A 53 9.11 -7.38 -9.38
CA GLN A 53 9.92 -6.57 -10.27
C GLN A 53 11.32 -6.44 -9.65
N MET A 54 12.34 -6.91 -10.35
CA MET A 54 13.72 -6.81 -9.91
C MET A 54 14.36 -5.53 -10.44
N PHE A 55 15.14 -4.86 -9.60
CA PHE A 55 15.94 -3.70 -9.95
C PHE A 55 17.42 -4.00 -9.62
N ASP A 56 18.26 -4.13 -10.65
CA ASP A 56 19.70 -4.34 -10.45
C ASP A 56 20.43 -2.99 -10.47
N PHE A 57 20.71 -2.46 -9.27
CA PHE A 57 21.40 -1.19 -9.08
C PHE A 57 22.83 -1.14 -9.61
N ARG A 58 23.44 -2.27 -10.01
CA ARG A 58 24.77 -2.29 -10.66
C ARG A 58 24.70 -1.91 -12.14
N THR A 59 23.54 -2.11 -12.76
CA THR A 59 23.36 -1.95 -14.21
C THR A 59 22.35 -0.86 -14.57
N MET A 60 21.42 -0.54 -13.67
CA MET A 60 20.47 0.55 -13.86
C MET A 60 21.15 1.91 -13.83
N ARG A 61 20.55 2.84 -14.59
CA ARG A 61 20.89 4.26 -14.53
C ARG A 61 19.95 4.97 -13.56
N PRO A 62 20.35 6.14 -13.03
CA PRO A 62 19.49 6.91 -12.12
C PRO A 62 18.10 7.22 -12.71
N GLU A 63 18.01 7.48 -14.01
CA GLU A 63 16.75 7.82 -14.68
C GLU A 63 15.76 6.67 -14.65
N ASP A 64 16.25 5.42 -14.65
CA ASP A 64 15.42 4.21 -14.64
C ASP A 64 14.73 3.99 -13.27
N VAL A 65 15.16 4.68 -12.21
CA VAL A 65 14.56 4.64 -10.85
C VAL A 65 13.60 5.81 -10.61
N VAL A 66 13.74 6.91 -11.36
CA VAL A 66 12.93 8.11 -11.18
C VAL A 66 11.49 7.89 -11.64
N ASP A 67 11.32 7.18 -12.76
CA ASP A 67 10.02 6.85 -13.33
C ASP A 67 10.07 5.42 -13.86
N PHE A 68 9.17 4.57 -13.35
CA PHE A 68 9.15 3.15 -13.67
C PHE A 68 7.72 2.60 -13.65
N ASP A 69 7.46 1.67 -14.56
CA ASP A 69 6.21 0.93 -14.62
C ASP A 69 6.41 -0.48 -14.07
N VAL A 70 5.46 -0.94 -13.24
CA VAL A 70 5.42 -2.32 -12.76
C VAL A 70 4.23 -3.01 -13.42
N ALA A 71 4.50 -3.85 -14.42
CA ALA A 71 3.48 -4.68 -15.02
C ALA A 71 3.06 -5.81 -14.05
N PHE A 72 1.76 -6.04 -13.92
CA PHE A 72 1.24 -7.13 -13.08
C PHE A 72 0.00 -7.79 -13.68
N ASP A 73 -0.11 -9.09 -13.47
CA ASP A 73 -1.21 -9.96 -13.85
C ASP A 73 -1.51 -10.95 -12.70
N PHE A 74 -2.30 -10.52 -11.73
CA PHE A 74 -2.62 -11.33 -10.56
C PHE A 74 -3.71 -12.35 -10.86
N GLU A 75 -3.46 -13.62 -10.54
CA GLU A 75 -4.49 -14.65 -10.47
C GLU A 75 -5.07 -14.69 -9.05
N SER A 76 -6.38 -14.44 -8.93
CA SER A 76 -7.04 -14.43 -7.62
C SER A 76 -7.27 -15.85 -7.12
N LYS A 77 -6.82 -16.13 -5.89
CA LYS A 77 -6.99 -17.42 -5.19
C LYS A 77 -8.43 -17.71 -4.76
N ALA A 78 -9.26 -16.66 -4.66
CA ALA A 78 -10.67 -16.79 -4.26
C ALA A 78 -11.50 -15.60 -4.76
N THR A 79 -12.82 -15.77 -4.86
CA THR A 79 -13.75 -14.67 -5.09
C THR A 79 -13.83 -13.78 -3.85
N CYS A 80 -13.48 -12.50 -4.00
CA CYS A 80 -13.53 -11.53 -2.92
C CYS A 80 -13.59 -10.09 -3.46
N VAL A 81 -13.80 -9.13 -2.57
CA VAL A 81 -13.64 -7.70 -2.89
C VAL A 81 -12.19 -7.30 -2.65
N LEU A 82 -11.53 -6.80 -3.70
CA LEU A 82 -10.17 -6.26 -3.62
C LEU A 82 -10.22 -4.78 -3.26
N HIS A 83 -9.54 -4.40 -2.17
CA HIS A 83 -9.54 -3.03 -1.65
C HIS A 83 -8.33 -2.21 -2.12
N GLY A 84 -7.28 -2.87 -2.57
CA GLY A 84 -6.03 -2.24 -3.00
C GLY A 84 -4.95 -3.26 -3.32
N ILE A 85 -3.74 -2.75 -3.56
CA ILE A 85 -2.53 -3.53 -3.80
C ILE A 85 -1.61 -3.32 -2.60
N ALA A 86 -1.07 -4.41 -2.06
CA ALA A 86 -0.03 -4.36 -1.04
C ALA A 86 1.34 -4.52 -1.72
N GLY A 87 2.34 -3.79 -1.23
CA GLY A 87 3.70 -3.87 -1.72
C GLY A 87 4.69 -3.89 -0.56
N TRP A 88 5.78 -4.61 -0.76
CA TRP A 88 6.95 -4.67 0.10
C TRP A 88 8.17 -4.79 -0.81
N PHE A 89 9.36 -4.69 -0.22
CA PHE A 89 10.60 -4.85 -0.95
C PHE A 89 11.60 -5.69 -0.17
N GLU A 90 12.54 -6.25 -0.93
CA GLU A 90 13.74 -6.88 -0.40
C GLU A 90 14.95 -6.17 -0.99
N ALA A 91 15.97 -5.92 -0.16
CA ALA A 91 17.28 -5.48 -0.59
C ALA A 91 18.27 -6.63 -0.45
N HIS A 92 18.85 -7.03 -1.58
CA HIS A 92 19.83 -8.12 -1.66
C HIS A 92 21.24 -7.53 -1.71
N PHE A 93 22.04 -7.81 -0.70
CA PHE A 93 23.44 -7.37 -0.59
C PHE A 93 24.35 -8.53 -0.98
N GLU A 94 24.73 -8.57 -2.26
CA GLU A 94 25.59 -9.61 -2.83
C GLU A 94 27.07 -9.29 -2.56
N GLY A 95 27.60 -9.77 -1.43
CA GLY A 95 28.99 -9.57 -1.03
C GLY A 95 29.91 -10.72 -1.46
N SER A 96 31.21 -10.45 -1.55
CA SER A 96 32.20 -11.47 -1.94
C SER A 96 32.37 -12.60 -0.92
N LEU A 97 31.99 -12.39 0.35
CA LEU A 97 32.10 -13.36 1.44
C LEU A 97 30.75 -13.98 1.81
N CYS A 98 29.66 -13.21 1.73
CA CYS A 98 28.31 -13.67 2.05
C CYS A 98 27.28 -12.77 1.38
N ASN A 99 26.07 -13.30 1.22
CA ASN A 99 24.91 -12.57 0.77
C ASN A 99 23.99 -12.32 1.97
N VAL A 100 23.46 -11.10 2.07
CA VAL A 100 22.52 -10.71 3.13
C VAL A 100 21.26 -10.17 2.48
N ILE A 101 20.09 -10.55 2.99
CA ILE A 101 18.80 -10.05 2.53
C ILE A 101 18.18 -9.23 3.66
N LEU A 102 17.80 -7.99 3.35
CA LEU A 102 16.91 -7.19 4.20
C LEU A 102 15.52 -7.24 3.58
N SER A 103 14.58 -7.86 4.28
CA SER A 103 13.20 -8.04 3.82
C SER A 103 12.22 -7.22 4.66
N THR A 104 11.20 -6.69 3.98
CA THR A 104 10.01 -6.07 4.59
C THR A 104 8.75 -6.87 4.31
N SER A 105 8.91 -8.14 3.90
CA SER A 105 7.80 -9.01 3.55
C SER A 105 6.90 -9.28 4.75
N PRO A 106 5.60 -9.57 4.53
CA PRO A 106 4.68 -9.86 5.63
C PRO A 106 4.93 -11.22 6.29
N TRP A 107 5.90 -12.02 5.82
CA TRP A 107 6.25 -13.31 6.40
C TRP A 107 7.44 -13.26 7.37
N ASP A 108 8.12 -12.11 7.45
CA ASP A 108 9.25 -11.87 8.36
C ASP A 108 8.80 -11.18 9.65
#